data_AF-A0AB35VTS8-F1
#
_entry.id   AF-A0AB35VTS8-F1
#
_cell.length_a   1.000
_cell.length_b   1.000
_cell.length_c   1.000
_cell.angle_alpha   90.00
_cell.angle_beta   90.00
_cell.angle_gamma   90.00
#
_symmetry.space_group_name_H-M   'P 1'
#
loop_
_entity.id
_entity.type
_entity.pdbx_description
1 polymer ?
#
loop_
_entity_poly.entity_id
_entity_poly.type
_entity_poly.pdbx_seq_one_letter_code
_entity_poly.pdbx_strand_id
1 'polypeptide(L)'
;MEYPKALYHGDTDKHDMRIASNIDDEQDLREAGFVDFVMLKEPKKTAESAETGSKTHDGLVEKLAWTEDQLETAKAELIAFKNDVPAMYARIAELQGDTTPAGATNDNPNPELNEETTDDAQDFDYSQWTADQLRNELTKRGIKFKVRDSKDELLALLNGG
;
A
#
# COMPACT_ATOMS: atom_id res chain seq x y z
N MET A 1 -55.98 -7.14 7.97
CA MET A 1 -55.20 -7.20 6.72
C MET A 1 -54.12 -8.24 6.95
N GLU A 2 -54.12 -9.33 6.17
CA GLU A 2 -53.16 -10.45 6.34
C GLU A 2 -51.96 -10.35 5.39
N TYR A 3 -52.00 -9.40 4.46
CA TYR A 3 -50.91 -9.05 3.54
C TYR A 3 -50.25 -7.74 3.97
N PRO A 4 -48.95 -7.55 3.66
CA PRO A 4 -48.08 -8.45 2.89
C PRO A 4 -47.62 -9.69 3.68
N LYS A 5 -47.37 -10.81 2.99
CA LYS A 5 -46.79 -12.05 3.57
C LYS A 5 -45.42 -12.34 2.99
N ALA A 6 -44.47 -12.74 3.84
CA ALA A 6 -43.16 -13.20 3.40
C ALA A 6 -43.14 -14.73 3.26
N LEU A 7 -42.84 -15.22 2.06
CA LEU A 7 -42.65 -16.63 1.77
C LEU A 7 -41.19 -16.89 1.38
N TYR A 8 -40.75 -18.13 1.59
CA TYR A 8 -39.37 -18.54 1.52
C TYR A 8 -39.21 -19.83 0.70
N HIS A 9 -38.15 -19.92 -0.09
CA HIS A 9 -37.82 -21.14 -0.84
C HIS A 9 -36.38 -21.56 -0.54
N GLY A 10 -36.19 -22.81 -0.10
CA GLY A 10 -34.87 -23.34 0.28
C GLY A 10 -34.92 -24.13 1.59
N ASP A 11 -33.88 -23.99 2.40
CA ASP A 11 -33.77 -24.53 3.76
C ASP A 11 -33.56 -23.41 4.78
N THR A 12 -33.54 -23.74 6.08
CA THR A 12 -33.40 -22.71 7.13
C THR A 12 -32.04 -21.99 7.11
N ASP A 13 -31.02 -22.53 6.42
CA ASP A 13 -29.69 -21.92 6.31
C ASP A 13 -29.52 -21.06 5.05
N LYS A 14 -30.07 -21.52 3.92
CA LYS A 14 -30.03 -20.85 2.61
C LYS A 14 -31.43 -20.83 2.00
N HIS A 15 -32.05 -19.65 2.02
CA HIS A 15 -33.37 -19.43 1.46
C HIS A 15 -33.46 -18.11 0.69
N ASP A 16 -34.30 -18.10 -0.33
CA ASP A 16 -34.74 -16.90 -1.01
C ASP A 16 -36.07 -16.41 -0.40
N MET A 17 -36.20 -15.12 -0.11
CA MET A 17 -37.42 -14.50 0.41
C MET A 17 -38.15 -13.73 -0.69
N ARG A 18 -39.48 -13.88 -0.77
CA ARG A 18 -40.37 -13.05 -1.59
C ARG A 18 -41.59 -12.60 -0.80
N ILE A 19 -42.15 -11.46 -1.18
CA ILE A 19 -43.31 -10.86 -0.51
C ILE A 19 -44.53 -10.99 -1.42
N ALA A 20 -45.57 -11.66 -0.93
CA ALA A 20 -46.90 -11.70 -1.55
C ALA A 20 -47.70 -10.47 -1.12
N SER A 21 -48.22 -9.72 -2.09
CA SER A 21 -49.01 -8.50 -1.81
C SER A 21 -50.51 -8.77 -1.75
N ASN A 22 -50.97 -9.89 -2.32
CA ASN A 22 -52.35 -10.34 -2.33
C ASN A 22 -52.41 -11.89 -2.39
N ILE A 23 -53.63 -12.44 -2.42
CA ILE A 23 -53.86 -13.91 -2.40
C ILE A 23 -53.43 -14.62 -3.69
N ASP A 24 -53.56 -13.97 -4.83
CA ASP A 24 -53.14 -14.52 -6.12
C ASP A 24 -51.61 -14.61 -6.16
N ASP A 25 -50.91 -13.56 -5.70
CA ASP A 25 -49.45 -13.56 -5.54
C ASP A 25 -48.98 -14.65 -4.56
N GLU A 26 -49.71 -14.87 -3.45
CA GLU A 26 -49.39 -15.93 -2.50
C GLU A 26 -49.51 -17.30 -3.16
N GLN A 27 -50.59 -17.53 -3.93
CA GLN A 27 -50.83 -18.79 -4.61
C GLN A 27 -49.76 -19.08 -5.66
N ASP A 28 -49.39 -18.09 -6.49
CA ASP A 28 -48.32 -18.23 -7.48
C ASP A 28 -46.97 -18.59 -6.84
N LEU A 29 -46.66 -17.95 -5.70
CA LEU A 29 -45.44 -18.25 -4.94
C LEU A 29 -45.47 -19.64 -4.32
N ARG A 30 -46.63 -20.08 -3.80
CA ARG A 30 -46.81 -21.44 -3.24
C ARG A 30 -46.70 -22.50 -4.33
N GLU A 31 -47.24 -22.26 -5.52
CA GLU A 31 -47.09 -23.13 -6.70
C GLU A 31 -45.63 -23.17 -7.18
N ALA A 32 -44.90 -22.07 -7.06
CA ALA A 32 -43.45 -22.00 -7.28
C ALA A 32 -42.61 -22.65 -6.15
N GLY A 33 -43.26 -23.18 -5.10
CA GLY A 33 -42.62 -23.90 -4.01
C GLY A 33 -42.18 -23.04 -2.81
N PHE A 34 -42.55 -21.76 -2.76
CA PHE A 34 -42.30 -20.93 -1.60
C PHE A 34 -43.26 -21.30 -0.46
N VAL A 35 -42.74 -21.35 0.76
CA VAL A 35 -43.46 -21.74 1.97
C VAL A 35 -43.20 -20.74 3.09
N ASP A 36 -43.95 -20.81 4.18
CA ASP A 36 -43.64 -20.01 5.37
C ASP A 36 -42.29 -20.44 5.96
N PHE A 37 -41.57 -19.53 6.61
CA PHE A 37 -40.23 -19.81 7.15
C PHE A 37 -40.21 -21.05 8.06
N VAL A 38 -41.27 -21.25 8.85
CA VAL A 38 -41.43 -22.40 9.78
C VAL A 38 -41.64 -23.74 9.06
N MET A 39 -41.95 -23.72 7.77
CA MET A 39 -42.15 -24.90 6.93
C MET A 39 -40.92 -25.20 6.06
N LEU A 40 -39.86 -24.38 6.14
CA LEU A 40 -38.60 -24.70 5.49
C LEU A 40 -38.04 -25.98 6.12
N LYS A 41 -37.45 -26.81 5.26
CA LYS A 41 -36.78 -28.01 5.73
C LYS A 41 -35.57 -27.58 6.56
N GLU A 42 -35.40 -28.19 7.72
CA GLU A 42 -34.12 -28.10 8.41
C GLU A 42 -33.03 -28.60 7.46
N PRO A 43 -31.87 -27.93 7.41
CA PRO A 43 -30.72 -28.41 6.65
C PRO A 43 -30.49 -29.86 7.09
N LYS A 44 -30.43 -30.76 6.13
CA LYS A 44 -29.96 -32.10 6.43
C LYS A 44 -28.59 -31.91 7.05
N LYS A 45 -28.44 -32.31 8.32
CA LYS A 45 -27.15 -32.63 8.93
C LYS A 45 -26.57 -33.81 8.17
N THR A 46 -26.18 -33.57 6.93
CA THR A 46 -25.15 -34.37 6.30
C THR A 46 -23.95 -34.15 7.20
N ALA A 47 -23.40 -35.24 7.73
CA ALA A 47 -22.02 -35.26 8.13
C ALA A 47 -21.17 -35.00 6.87
N GLU A 48 -21.20 -33.78 6.36
CA GLU A 48 -20.15 -33.19 5.53
C GLU A 48 -19.05 -32.91 6.57
N SER A 49 -18.11 -33.83 6.75
CA SER A 49 -16.90 -33.83 5.92
C SER A 49 -16.75 -32.48 5.27
N ALA A 50 -16.04 -31.60 5.97
CA ALA A 50 -15.60 -30.30 5.48
C ALA A 50 -14.75 -30.52 4.23
N GLU A 51 -15.38 -30.79 3.11
CA GLU A 51 -14.75 -31.10 1.84
C GLU A 51 -15.28 -30.13 0.78
N THR A 52 -15.12 -28.85 1.07
CA THR A 52 -15.08 -27.79 0.05
C THR A 52 -13.95 -26.79 0.32
N GLY A 53 -12.96 -27.18 1.14
CA GLY A 53 -11.78 -26.35 1.45
C GLY A 53 -10.48 -26.74 0.73
N SER A 54 -10.45 -27.84 -0.04
CA SER A 54 -9.16 -28.50 -0.30
C SER A 54 -8.33 -28.00 -1.49
N LYS A 55 -8.86 -27.21 -2.44
CA LYS A 55 -8.05 -26.73 -3.58
C LYS A 55 -7.52 -25.31 -3.42
N THR A 56 -8.18 -24.49 -2.61
CA THR A 56 -7.75 -23.11 -2.36
C THR A 56 -6.75 -23.02 -1.22
N HIS A 57 -6.89 -23.86 -0.19
CA HIS A 57 -5.99 -23.83 0.95
C HIS A 57 -4.57 -24.29 0.58
N ASP A 58 -4.45 -25.33 -0.26
CA ASP A 58 -3.15 -25.87 -0.67
C ASP A 58 -2.33 -24.83 -1.48
N GLY A 59 -2.97 -24.17 -2.46
CA GLY A 59 -2.33 -23.08 -3.20
C GLY A 59 -2.05 -21.82 -2.37
N LEU A 60 -2.78 -21.59 -1.27
CA LEU A 60 -2.47 -20.52 -0.32
C LEU A 60 -1.28 -20.87 0.56
N VAL A 61 -1.13 -22.13 0.96
CA VAL A 61 0.02 -22.63 1.74
C VAL A 61 1.29 -22.57 0.90
N GLU A 62 1.24 -23.00 -0.36
CA GLU A 62 2.39 -22.87 -1.29
C GLU A 62 2.76 -21.41 -1.53
N LYS A 63 1.78 -20.54 -1.75
CA LYS A 63 2.03 -19.10 -1.91
C LYS A 63 2.61 -18.47 -0.66
N LEU A 64 2.15 -18.87 0.53
CA LEU A 64 2.67 -18.39 1.79
C LEU A 64 4.14 -18.76 1.95
N ALA A 65 4.47 -20.04 1.76
CA ALA A 65 5.85 -20.52 1.82
C ALA A 65 6.76 -19.81 0.79
N TRP A 66 6.27 -19.62 -0.44
CA TRP A 66 7.01 -18.88 -1.46
C TRP A 66 7.21 -17.41 -1.09
N THR A 67 6.19 -16.73 -0.55
CA THR A 67 6.34 -15.33 -0.13
C THR A 67 7.28 -15.16 1.06
N GLU A 68 7.30 -16.13 1.98
CA GLU A 68 8.22 -16.13 3.11
C GLU A 68 9.67 -16.28 2.64
N ASP A 69 9.93 -17.18 1.69
CA ASP A 69 11.25 -17.39 1.08
C ASP A 69 11.74 -16.14 0.31
N GLN A 70 10.87 -15.52 -0.48
CA GLN A 70 11.19 -14.26 -1.17
C GLN A 70 11.48 -13.12 -0.18
N LEU A 71 10.74 -13.07 0.93
CA LEU A 71 10.97 -12.07 1.97
C LEU A 71 12.31 -12.28 2.68
N GLU A 72 12.66 -13.52 2.97
CA GLU A 72 13.96 -13.86 3.58
C GLU A 72 15.12 -13.55 2.63
N THR A 73 14.97 -13.88 1.34
CA THR A 73 15.93 -13.53 0.29
C THR A 73 16.11 -12.01 0.18
N ALA A 74 15.02 -11.25 0.06
CA ALA A 74 15.09 -9.80 -0.05
C ALA A 74 15.70 -9.14 1.20
N LYS A 75 15.44 -9.69 2.40
CA LYS A 75 16.09 -9.22 3.64
C LYS A 75 17.59 -9.49 3.62
N ALA A 76 18.01 -10.68 3.20
CA ALA A 76 19.43 -11.04 3.10
C ALA A 76 20.16 -10.15 2.08
N GLU A 77 19.57 -9.93 0.91
CA GLU A 77 20.10 -9.04 -0.13
C GLU A 77 20.20 -7.60 0.36
N LEU A 78 19.17 -7.08 1.05
CA LEU A 78 19.20 -5.74 1.62
C LEU A 78 20.30 -5.59 2.69
N ILE A 79 20.47 -6.60 3.54
CA ILE A 79 21.53 -6.60 4.56
C ILE A 79 22.90 -6.64 3.87
N ALA A 80 23.08 -7.49 2.87
CA ALA A 80 24.31 -7.57 2.08
C ALA A 80 24.63 -6.23 1.41
N PHE A 81 23.64 -5.62 0.77
CA PHE A 81 23.77 -4.30 0.14
C PHE A 81 24.15 -3.22 1.15
N LYS A 82 23.49 -3.17 2.32
CA LYS A 82 23.78 -2.19 3.36
C LYS A 82 25.17 -2.37 4.00
N ASN A 83 25.72 -3.57 3.95
CA ASN A 83 27.05 -3.86 4.46
C ASN A 83 28.15 -3.68 3.39
N ASP A 84 27.77 -3.45 2.12
CA ASP A 84 28.67 -3.14 1.01
C ASP A 84 28.66 -1.63 0.72
N VAL A 85 29.53 -0.91 1.44
CA VAL A 85 29.69 0.54 1.32
C VAL A 85 30.01 0.98 -0.12
N PRO A 86 30.94 0.33 -0.86
CA PRO A 86 31.15 0.60 -2.29
C PRO A 86 29.88 0.49 -3.15
N ALA A 87 29.08 -0.57 -2.98
CA ALA A 87 27.84 -0.75 -3.74
C ALA A 87 26.80 0.34 -3.43
N MET A 88 26.73 0.78 -2.17
CA MET A 88 25.86 1.91 -1.79
C MET A 88 26.28 3.22 -2.45
N TYR A 89 27.58 3.52 -2.50
CA TYR A 89 28.08 4.71 -3.18
C TYR A 89 27.82 4.67 -4.68
N ALA A 90 28.02 3.51 -5.32
CA ALA A 90 27.65 3.30 -6.73
C ALA A 90 26.19 3.65 -6.99
N ARG A 91 25.30 3.20 -6.11
CA ARG A 91 23.87 3.47 -6.20
C ARG A 91 23.52 4.95 -6.01
N ILE A 92 24.24 5.65 -5.13
CA ILE A 92 24.06 7.09 -4.92
C ILE A 92 24.49 7.87 -6.16
N ALA A 93 25.64 7.54 -6.75
CA ALA A 93 26.13 8.15 -7.98
C ALA A 93 25.12 7.99 -9.12
N GLU A 94 24.62 6.76 -9.34
CA GLU A 94 23.56 6.48 -10.32
C GLU A 94 22.31 7.36 -10.11
N LEU A 95 21.83 7.46 -8.86
CA LEU A 95 20.62 8.24 -8.53
C LEU A 95 20.82 9.74 -8.67
N GLN A 96 22.05 10.23 -8.50
CA GLN A 96 22.41 11.63 -8.69
C GLN A 96 22.68 11.99 -10.15
N GLY A 97 22.57 11.02 -11.06
CA GLY A 97 22.91 11.20 -12.47
C GLY A 97 24.42 11.32 -12.71
N ASP A 98 25.22 11.00 -11.69
CA ASP A 98 26.67 10.90 -11.79
C ASP A 98 27.02 9.56 -12.45
N THR A 99 27.62 9.63 -13.63
CA THR A 99 27.98 8.46 -14.45
C THR A 99 29.43 8.03 -14.23
N THR A 100 30.12 8.61 -13.24
CA THR A 100 31.47 8.16 -12.90
C THR A 100 31.45 6.71 -12.40
N PRO A 101 32.32 5.83 -12.93
CA PRO A 101 32.31 4.41 -12.57
C PRO A 101 32.64 4.19 -11.09
N ALA A 102 31.78 3.46 -10.39
CA ALA A 102 32.05 3.03 -9.03
C ALA A 102 33.29 2.11 -9.00
N GLY A 103 34.31 2.51 -8.23
CA GLY A 103 35.58 1.81 -8.15
C GLY A 103 36.76 2.51 -8.85
N ALA A 104 36.58 3.72 -9.39
CA ALA A 104 37.71 4.63 -9.54
C ALA A 104 38.19 4.99 -8.13
N THR A 105 39.18 4.25 -7.62
CA THR A 105 39.96 4.71 -6.48
C THR A 105 40.56 6.04 -6.90
N ASN A 106 40.00 7.15 -6.44
CA ASN A 106 40.79 8.36 -6.37
C ASN A 106 41.98 7.99 -5.47
N ASP A 107 43.16 7.85 -6.07
CA ASP A 107 44.45 7.77 -5.39
C ASP A 107 44.67 9.07 -4.62
N ASN A 108 43.86 9.32 -3.59
CA ASN A 108 44.12 10.35 -2.61
C ASN A 108 44.50 9.65 -1.30
N PRO A 109 45.81 9.42 -1.07
CA PRO A 109 46.27 8.86 0.17
C PRO A 109 46.28 9.97 1.22
N ASN A 110 45.12 10.35 1.76
CA ASN A 110 45.13 11.11 3.00
C ASN A 110 43.89 10.83 3.86
N PRO A 111 44.03 10.12 5.00
CA PRO A 111 42.96 9.89 5.95
C PRO A 111 42.81 11.03 6.98
N GLU A 112 43.48 12.16 6.79
CA GLU A 112 43.36 13.33 7.65
C GLU A 112 42.59 14.43 6.91
N LEU A 113 41.35 14.64 7.31
CA LEU A 113 40.71 15.97 7.47
C LEU A 113 39.32 15.76 8.07
N ASN A 114 39.35 15.40 9.34
CA ASN A 114 38.41 15.86 10.35
C ASN A 114 38.57 17.40 10.53
N GLU A 115 38.26 18.18 9.51
CA GLU A 115 38.02 19.60 9.70
C GLU A 115 36.51 19.84 9.68
N GLU A 116 36.02 20.28 10.83
CA GLU A 116 34.76 20.99 10.98
C GLU A 116 34.83 22.26 10.12
N THR A 117 34.56 22.13 8.82
CA THR A 117 34.32 23.27 7.94
C THR A 117 32.85 23.64 8.05
N THR A 118 32.54 24.48 9.02
CA THR A 118 31.32 25.28 9.03
C THR A 118 31.35 26.28 7.88
N ASP A 119 31.15 25.83 6.63
CA ASP A 119 30.83 26.72 5.51
C ASP A 119 30.32 25.96 4.26
N ASP A 120 29.46 24.96 4.46
CA ASP A 120 28.74 24.32 3.36
C ASP A 120 27.54 25.20 2.93
N ALA A 121 27.84 26.35 2.31
CA ALA A 121 26.92 26.92 1.34
C ALA A 121 26.88 25.94 0.15
N GLN A 122 26.08 24.88 0.29
CA GLN A 122 25.70 24.01 -0.81
C GLN A 122 25.06 24.90 -1.88
N ASP A 123 25.83 25.23 -2.93
CA ASP A 123 25.40 25.97 -4.11
C ASP A 123 24.46 25.07 -4.94
N PHE A 124 23.27 24.85 -4.38
CA PHE A 124 22.23 24.05 -5.00
C PHE A 124 21.34 25.00 -5.80
N ASP A 125 21.24 24.80 -7.11
CA ASP A 125 20.41 25.64 -7.95
C ASP A 125 18.91 25.39 -7.67
N TYR A 126 18.34 26.27 -6.85
CA TYR A 126 16.91 26.26 -6.53
C TYR A 126 16.03 26.88 -7.63
N SER A 127 16.60 27.41 -8.73
CA SER A 127 15.85 28.18 -9.74
C SER A 127 14.72 27.38 -10.39
N GLN A 128 14.83 26.05 -10.44
CA GLN A 128 13.81 25.17 -11.02
C GLN A 128 12.68 24.81 -10.05
N TRP A 129 12.80 25.13 -8.75
CA TRP A 129 11.80 24.75 -7.75
C TRP A 129 10.56 25.64 -7.81
N THR A 130 9.41 25.08 -7.38
CA THR A 130 8.17 25.82 -7.22
C THR A 130 8.18 26.61 -5.91
N ALA A 131 7.33 27.63 -5.79
CA ALA A 131 7.24 28.44 -4.57
C ALA A 131 6.96 27.58 -3.33
N ASP A 132 6.13 26.54 -3.45
CA ASP A 132 5.81 25.63 -2.34
C ASP A 132 7.02 24.78 -1.91
N GLN A 133 7.83 24.33 -2.88
CA GLN A 133 9.06 23.58 -2.59
C GLN A 133 10.08 24.46 -1.86
N LEU A 134 10.24 25.72 -2.28
CA LEU A 134 11.12 26.68 -1.62
C LEU A 134 10.67 26.99 -0.18
N ARG A 135 9.36 27.18 0.05
CA ARG A 135 8.80 27.37 1.41
C ARG A 135 9.08 26.18 2.31
N ASN A 136 8.94 24.96 1.77
CA ASN A 136 9.23 23.76 2.53
C ASN A 136 10.70 23.68 2.93
N GLU A 137 11.61 24.02 2.01
CA GLU A 137 13.06 24.03 2.28
C GLU A 137 13.45 25.08 3.30
N LEU A 138 12.93 26.31 3.17
CA LEU A 138 13.11 27.37 4.16
C LEU A 138 12.60 26.93 5.54
N THR A 139 11.46 26.22 5.60
CA THR A 139 10.92 25.67 6.85
C THR A 139 11.85 24.63 7.46
N LYS A 140 12.40 23.70 6.65
CA LYS A 140 13.37 22.70 7.12
C LYS A 140 14.65 23.34 7.66
N ARG A 141 15.10 24.43 7.04
CA ARG A 141 16.29 25.20 7.44
C ARG A 141 16.02 26.18 8.59
N GLY A 142 14.78 26.31 9.04
CA GLY A 142 14.39 27.27 10.09
C GLY A 142 14.44 28.74 9.63
N ILE A 143 14.48 29.00 8.32
CA ILE A 143 14.50 30.35 7.75
C ILE A 143 13.06 30.88 7.66
N LYS A 144 12.82 32.05 8.25
CA LYS A 144 11.50 32.69 8.25
C LYS A 144 11.21 33.35 6.91
N PHE A 145 10.00 33.15 6.40
CA PHE A 145 9.47 33.81 5.20
C PHE A 145 8.02 34.24 5.43
N LYS A 146 7.47 35.10 4.57
CA LYS A 146 6.07 35.49 4.57
C LYS A 146 5.31 34.73 3.48
N VAL A 147 4.03 34.44 3.73
CA VAL A 147 3.16 33.75 2.78
C VAL A 147 3.03 34.49 1.45
N ARG A 148 3.20 35.81 1.45
CA ARG A 148 3.15 36.65 0.24
C ARG A 148 4.47 36.76 -0.51
N ASP A 149 5.57 36.22 0.03
CA ASP A 149 6.87 36.31 -0.62
C ASP A 149 6.81 35.58 -1.97
N SER A 150 7.32 36.24 -3.00
CA SER A 150 7.43 35.74 -4.35
C SER A 150 8.49 34.65 -4.45
N LYS A 151 8.48 33.89 -5.56
CA LYS A 151 9.47 32.83 -5.81
C LYS A 151 10.91 33.38 -5.71
N ASP A 152 11.16 34.55 -6.28
CA ASP A 152 12.49 35.16 -6.30
C ASP A 152 12.96 35.58 -4.90
N GLU A 153 12.05 36.08 -4.05
CA GLU A 153 12.35 36.40 -2.65
C GLU A 153 12.67 35.14 -1.84
N LEU A 154 11.94 34.03 -2.07
CA LEU A 154 12.21 32.76 -1.42
C LEU A 154 13.55 32.15 -1.86
N LEU A 155 13.94 32.33 -3.13
CA LEU A 155 15.25 31.94 -3.66
C LEU A 155 16.38 32.74 -3.02
N ALA A 156 16.22 34.07 -2.93
CA ALA A 156 17.21 34.94 -2.31
C ALA A 156 17.47 34.57 -0.84
N LEU A 157 16.42 34.18 -0.11
CA LEU A 157 16.54 33.70 1.27
C LEU A 157 17.32 32.37 1.39
N LEU A 158 17.25 31.50 0.40
CA LEU A 158 17.99 30.23 0.38
C LEU A 158 19.46 30.41 -0.01
N ASN A 159 19.74 31.35 -0.91
CA ASN A 159 21.08 31.65 -1.42
C ASN A 159 21.87 32.62 -0.53
N GLY A 160 21.36 32.94 0.67
CA GLY A 160 22.12 33.66 1.68
C GLY A 160 22.03 35.18 1.64
N GLY A 161 21.01 35.78 1.02
CA GLY A 161 20.58 37.18 1.21
C GLY A 161 21.61 38.28 0.96
#